data_AF-A0A914F769-F1
#
_entry.id   AF-A0A914F769-F1
#
_cell.length_a   1.000
_cell.length_b   1.000
_cell.length_c   1.000
_cell.angle_alpha   90.00
_cell.angle_beta   90.00
_cell.angle_gamma   90.00
#
_symmetry.space_group_name_H-M   'P 1'
#
loop_
_entity.id
_entity.type
_entity.pdbx_description
1 polymer ?
#
loop_
_entity_poly.entity_id
_entity_poly.type
_entity_poly.pdbx_seq_one_letter_code
_entity_poly.pdbx_strand_id
1 'polypeptide(L)'
;MEFYVFNVTNIDAVTFFGAKPSLVEVGPFGVWEIENKKEYQFNEDQTQVWYKNYKTYIYDREMSCEICDYNAAVSIPNLPGLGAYQELTNPKYKVSEFAQQIFGIVFDGYEDSLLTAAHSELVKLISLAFNVTNFNQTTFIPIPVPEMKKLAFFYQYNNTNDEEYWIDTGKNDVNNLGKVISWANLTLLPETWYSTKQTRMINGSDSGTFQHPDLETTDRLQLFMSFLCRSLYLDFSHKTDVSGIPTYEFHSPPSVFDTTLEENLGMQYENFERVNYVPNWPNCPPLNTTADCYNINIDCRIGKNFCHTCCNGSFYNETYLLPPGLFPVKCYPGKVKEPPFTVFISAPHYAFSPPELVNTVVGLLPKLPEDTPFIYNHEPTSGMVTKVVFQFQISVPIYRNPKFVVTANMANALLPFLGLKANGNLTPSALSLIKTSFVTVPFIVFIVKIVTLIIAFFIAFFSFALNYRVNAKRPKLHQNGVNGRI
;
A
#
# COMPACT_ATOMS: atom_id res chain seq x y z
N MET A 1 -1.86 -15.86 0.38
CA MET A 1 -1.30 -14.95 1.39
C MET A 1 -0.52 -15.76 2.40
N GLU A 2 0.54 -15.17 2.92
CA GLU A 2 1.49 -15.69 3.88
C GLU A 2 1.62 -14.61 4.95
N PHE A 3 1.17 -14.87 6.17
CA PHE A 3 1.28 -13.93 7.29
C PHE A 3 2.43 -14.35 8.22
N TYR A 4 3.16 -13.38 8.76
CA TYR A 4 4.32 -13.60 9.63
C TYR A 4 4.14 -12.78 10.90
N VAL A 5 4.12 -13.42 12.06
CA VAL A 5 3.91 -12.74 13.36
C VAL A 5 5.26 -12.45 14.00
N PHE A 6 5.51 -11.20 14.37
CA PHE A 6 6.71 -10.83 15.13
C PHE A 6 6.46 -11.07 16.63
N ASN A 7 6.84 -12.27 17.08
CA ASN A 7 6.64 -12.75 18.44
C ASN A 7 7.63 -12.07 19.42
N VAL A 8 7.10 -11.38 20.43
CA VAL A 8 7.90 -10.65 21.43
C VAL A 8 8.41 -11.61 22.51
N THR A 9 9.72 -11.84 22.56
CA THR A 9 10.32 -12.85 23.46
C THR A 9 10.67 -12.33 24.86
N ASN A 10 10.62 -11.02 25.10
CA ASN A 10 11.08 -10.38 26.34
C ASN A 10 10.04 -9.41 26.95
N ILE A 11 8.76 -9.77 26.90
CA ILE A 11 7.59 -8.95 27.27
C ILE A 11 7.77 -8.19 28.60
N ASP A 12 8.18 -8.89 29.67
CA ASP A 12 8.37 -8.29 30.99
C ASP A 12 9.48 -7.23 31.00
N ALA A 13 10.56 -7.48 30.26
CA ALA A 13 11.68 -6.54 30.13
C ALA A 13 11.23 -5.26 29.38
N VAL A 14 10.41 -5.41 28.34
CA VAL A 14 9.83 -4.27 27.58
C VAL A 14 8.85 -3.47 28.44
N THR A 15 8.04 -4.15 29.25
CA THR A 15 6.90 -3.56 29.97
C THR A 15 7.32 -2.90 31.29
N PHE A 16 8.13 -3.58 32.10
CA PHE A 16 8.45 -3.16 33.47
C PHE A 16 9.82 -2.50 33.61
N PHE A 17 10.73 -2.74 32.67
CA PHE A 17 12.14 -2.30 32.72
C PHE A 17 12.57 -1.41 31.54
N GLY A 18 11.67 -1.11 30.60
CA GLY A 18 11.95 -0.25 29.44
C GLY A 18 12.96 -0.81 28.43
N ALA A 19 13.19 -2.13 28.42
CA ALA A 19 14.13 -2.77 27.51
C ALA A 19 13.61 -2.77 26.06
N LYS A 20 14.53 -2.82 25.09
CA LYS A 20 14.17 -2.93 23.67
C LYS A 20 13.39 -4.23 23.39
N PRO A 21 12.30 -4.20 22.60
CA PRO A 21 11.62 -5.42 22.17
C PRO A 21 12.56 -6.34 21.40
N SER A 22 12.59 -7.61 21.80
CA SER A 22 13.28 -8.69 21.09
C SER A 22 12.24 -9.54 20.37
N LEU A 23 12.44 -9.73 19.08
CA LEU A 23 11.46 -10.29 18.15
C LEU A 23 11.99 -11.58 17.52
N VAL A 24 11.10 -12.54 17.35
CA VAL A 24 11.30 -13.72 16.50
C VAL A 24 10.14 -13.78 15.52
N GLU A 25 10.44 -13.85 14.23
CA GLU A 25 9.42 -14.01 13.19
C GLU A 25 8.86 -15.45 13.23
N VAL A 26 7.53 -15.57 13.24
CA VAL A 26 6.81 -16.86 13.26
C VAL A 26 5.86 -16.90 12.08
N GLY A 27 6.12 -17.77 11.10
CA GLY A 27 5.33 -17.90 9.89
C GLY A 27 5.93 -18.90 8.89
N PRO A 28 5.33 -19.03 7.70
CA PRO A 28 4.08 -18.38 7.29
C PRO A 28 2.84 -19.01 7.93
N PHE A 29 1.81 -18.21 8.18
CA PHE A 29 0.43 -18.67 8.28
C PHE A 29 -0.22 -18.50 6.90
N GLY A 30 -0.59 -19.60 6.27
CA GLY A 30 -1.14 -19.65 4.91
C GLY A 30 -2.63 -19.34 4.87
N VAL A 31 -3.04 -18.43 3.98
CA VAL A 31 -4.45 -18.09 3.71
C VAL A 31 -4.66 -17.84 2.22
N TRP A 32 -5.65 -18.49 1.61
CA TRP A 32 -6.19 -18.11 0.31
C TRP A 32 -7.11 -16.89 0.45
N GLU A 33 -6.83 -15.85 -0.33
CA GLU A 33 -7.77 -14.75 -0.58
C GLU A 33 -8.43 -15.00 -1.94
N ILE A 34 -9.75 -14.85 -1.99
CA ILE A 34 -10.55 -15.00 -3.22
C ILE A 34 -11.35 -13.71 -3.42
N GLU A 35 -10.88 -12.86 -4.33
CA GLU A 35 -11.60 -11.67 -4.77
C GLU A 35 -12.69 -12.00 -5.80
N ASN A 36 -13.84 -11.34 -5.70
CA ASN A 36 -14.97 -11.48 -6.61
C ASN A 36 -15.69 -10.13 -6.79
N LYS A 37 -15.51 -9.48 -7.94
CA LYS A 37 -16.30 -8.30 -8.31
C LYS A 37 -17.75 -8.73 -8.62
N LYS A 38 -18.72 -8.22 -7.85
CA LYS A 38 -20.15 -8.58 -7.91
C LYS A 38 -21.03 -7.33 -8.09
N GLU A 39 -22.33 -7.58 -8.33
CA GLU A 39 -23.38 -6.56 -8.46
C GLU A 39 -23.18 -5.56 -9.61
N TYR A 40 -22.34 -5.90 -10.61
CA TYR A 40 -21.85 -4.92 -11.58
C TYR A 40 -22.95 -4.27 -12.45
N GLN A 41 -22.85 -2.97 -12.68
CA GLN A 41 -23.79 -2.18 -13.48
C GLN A 41 -23.03 -1.18 -14.35
N PHE A 42 -23.44 -1.00 -15.61
CA PHE A 42 -22.89 0.05 -16.48
C PHE A 42 -23.80 1.27 -16.44
N ASN A 43 -23.22 2.46 -16.60
CA ASN A 43 -24.02 3.66 -16.92
C ASN A 43 -24.60 3.57 -18.35
N GLU A 44 -25.55 4.45 -18.68
CA GLU A 44 -26.28 4.41 -19.97
C GLU A 44 -25.34 4.45 -21.19
N ASP A 45 -24.31 5.31 -21.14
CA ASP A 45 -23.28 5.41 -22.19
C ASP A 45 -22.24 4.28 -22.17
N GLN A 46 -22.24 3.41 -21.16
CA GLN A 46 -21.24 2.35 -20.89
C GLN A 46 -19.79 2.86 -20.80
N THR A 47 -19.61 4.14 -20.45
CA THR A 47 -18.31 4.79 -20.19
C THR A 47 -17.80 4.53 -18.78
N GLN A 48 -18.68 4.10 -17.87
CA GLN A 48 -18.36 3.79 -16.48
C GLN A 48 -19.03 2.48 -16.05
N VAL A 49 -18.34 1.72 -15.21
CA VAL A 49 -18.86 0.51 -14.57
C VAL A 49 -18.78 0.62 -13.06
N TRP A 50 -19.91 0.34 -12.42
CA TRP A 50 -20.06 0.20 -10.98
C TRP A 50 -19.91 -1.26 -10.56
N TYR A 51 -19.29 -1.53 -9.41
CA TYR A 51 -19.31 -2.85 -8.76
C TYR A 51 -18.89 -2.76 -7.27
N LYS A 52 -19.04 -3.87 -6.54
CA LYS A 52 -18.39 -4.11 -5.24
C LYS A 52 -17.43 -5.28 -5.33
N ASN A 53 -16.21 -5.14 -4.80
CA ASN A 53 -15.25 -6.23 -4.77
C ASN A 53 -15.39 -7.02 -3.45
N TYR A 54 -15.87 -8.26 -3.53
CA TYR A 54 -16.05 -9.13 -2.36
C TYR A 54 -14.84 -10.00 -2.10
N LYS A 55 -14.43 -10.14 -0.83
CA LYS A 55 -13.23 -10.84 -0.42
C LYS A 55 -13.54 -11.97 0.56
N THR A 56 -13.12 -13.18 0.20
CA THR A 56 -13.25 -14.38 1.05
C THR A 56 -11.87 -14.92 1.40
N TYR A 57 -11.66 -15.24 2.68
CA TYR A 57 -10.40 -15.73 3.23
C TYR A 57 -10.57 -17.15 3.75
N ILE A 58 -9.70 -18.06 3.31
CA ILE A 58 -9.72 -19.48 3.65
C ILE A 58 -8.32 -19.88 4.11
N TYR A 59 -8.19 -20.31 5.37
CA TYR A 59 -6.92 -20.79 5.92
C TYR A 59 -6.45 -22.06 5.20
N ASP A 60 -5.14 -22.16 4.97
CA ASP A 60 -4.48 -23.28 4.30
C ASP A 60 -3.40 -23.86 5.22
N ARG A 61 -3.54 -25.14 5.58
CA ARG A 61 -2.60 -25.84 6.46
C ARG A 61 -1.33 -26.30 5.74
N GLU A 62 -1.37 -26.55 4.44
CA GLU A 62 -0.22 -26.99 3.64
C GLU A 62 0.71 -25.81 3.30
N MET A 63 0.15 -24.61 3.14
CA MET A 63 0.89 -23.34 3.02
C MET A 63 1.29 -22.74 4.38
N SER A 64 1.01 -23.40 5.50
CA SER A 64 1.36 -22.95 6.85
C SER A 64 2.55 -23.69 7.46
N CYS A 65 3.33 -23.02 8.31
CA CYS A 65 4.42 -23.64 9.05
C CYS A 65 3.92 -24.70 10.05
N GLU A 66 4.80 -25.63 10.47
CA GLU A 66 4.44 -26.77 11.34
C GLU A 66 3.74 -26.32 12.65
N ILE A 67 4.20 -25.24 13.28
CA ILE A 67 3.58 -24.67 14.50
C ILE A 67 2.51 -23.60 14.22
N CYS A 68 2.29 -23.24 12.96
CA CYS A 68 1.37 -22.19 12.53
C CYS A 68 -0.04 -22.74 12.34
N ASP A 69 -0.78 -22.97 13.43
CA ASP A 69 -2.22 -23.27 13.41
C ASP A 69 -3.02 -22.36 14.37
N TYR A 70 -4.33 -22.61 14.51
CA TYR A 70 -5.22 -21.81 15.37
C TYR A 70 -4.87 -21.82 16.87
N ASN A 71 -4.00 -22.74 17.32
CA ASN A 71 -3.52 -22.85 18.69
C ASN A 71 -2.11 -22.24 18.87
N ALA A 72 -1.54 -21.63 17.81
CA ALA A 72 -0.19 -21.06 17.84
C ALA A 72 -0.04 -19.96 18.91
N ALA A 73 0.71 -20.27 19.97
CA ALA A 73 0.97 -19.32 21.05
C ALA A 73 1.98 -18.24 20.62
N VAL A 74 1.47 -17.06 20.26
CA VAL A 74 2.26 -15.88 19.88
C VAL A 74 2.00 -14.70 20.82
N SER A 75 3.04 -13.95 21.15
CA SER A 75 3.00 -12.78 22.03
C SER A 75 3.15 -11.49 21.23
N ILE A 76 2.06 -10.71 21.20
CA ILE A 76 1.93 -9.47 20.41
C ILE A 76 1.37 -8.32 21.29
N PRO A 77 1.50 -7.04 20.89
CA PRO A 77 0.93 -5.92 21.63
C PRO A 77 -0.61 -5.93 21.73
N ASN A 78 -1.12 -5.35 22.80
CA ASN A 78 -2.56 -5.19 23.06
C ASN A 78 -3.17 -4.05 22.24
N LEU A 79 -3.83 -4.32 21.11
CA LEU A 79 -4.35 -3.24 20.28
C LEU A 79 -5.52 -2.44 20.88
N PRO A 80 -6.58 -3.04 21.46
CA PRO A 80 -7.63 -2.28 22.15
C PRO A 80 -7.09 -1.51 23.35
N GLY A 81 -6.15 -2.09 24.10
CA GLY A 81 -5.49 -1.40 25.21
C GLY A 81 -4.68 -0.21 24.74
N LEU A 82 -3.84 -0.37 23.71
CA LEU A 82 -3.06 0.71 23.11
C LEU A 82 -3.96 1.77 22.44
N GLY A 83 -5.06 1.36 21.81
CA GLY A 83 -6.06 2.24 21.20
C GLY A 83 -6.81 3.08 22.23
N ALA A 84 -7.39 2.45 23.24
CA ALA A 84 -8.03 3.14 24.36
C ALA A 84 -7.03 4.05 25.09
N TYR A 85 -5.80 3.59 25.32
CA TYR A 85 -4.70 4.38 25.87
C TYR A 85 -4.33 5.61 25.02
N GLN A 86 -4.30 5.45 23.69
CA GLN A 86 -4.13 6.55 22.74
C GLN A 86 -5.30 7.54 22.80
N GLU A 87 -6.55 7.08 22.76
CA GLU A 87 -7.73 7.96 22.86
C GLU A 87 -7.83 8.66 24.22
N LEU A 88 -7.55 7.98 25.33
CA LEU A 88 -7.46 8.57 26.68
C LEU A 88 -6.32 9.59 26.82
N THR A 89 -5.31 9.53 25.94
CA THR A 89 -4.20 10.51 25.85
C THR A 89 -4.52 11.67 24.89
N ASN A 90 -5.48 11.48 23.96
CA ASN A 90 -5.79 12.47 22.94
C ASN A 90 -6.61 13.65 23.52
N PRO A 91 -6.15 14.92 23.39
CA PRO A 91 -6.80 16.09 23.98
C PRO A 91 -8.23 16.35 23.47
N LYS A 92 -8.62 15.77 22.32
CA LYS A 92 -9.98 15.80 21.76
C LYS A 92 -11.05 15.34 22.76
N TYR A 93 -10.75 14.32 23.57
CA TYR A 93 -11.75 13.64 24.42
C TYR A 93 -11.80 14.15 25.88
N LYS A 94 -10.94 15.12 26.27
CA LYS A 94 -10.99 15.85 27.56
C LYS A 94 -11.10 14.98 28.82
N VAL A 95 -10.45 13.82 28.83
CA VAL A 95 -10.57 12.83 29.91
C VAL A 95 -9.80 13.26 31.16
N SER A 96 -10.37 13.02 32.35
CA SER A 96 -9.71 13.31 33.63
C SER A 96 -8.73 12.20 34.03
N GLU A 97 -7.68 12.57 34.76
CA GLU A 97 -6.56 11.66 35.08
C GLU A 97 -6.98 10.45 35.94
N PHE A 98 -8.10 10.53 36.66
CA PHE A 98 -8.63 9.44 37.47
C PHE A 98 -9.22 8.28 36.64
N ALA A 99 -9.58 8.51 35.37
CA ALA A 99 -10.25 7.52 34.53
C ALA A 99 -9.29 6.56 33.76
N GLN A 100 -8.00 6.54 34.11
CA GLN A 100 -6.93 6.00 33.25
C GLN A 100 -6.38 4.61 33.67
N GLN A 101 -7.21 3.71 34.20
CA GLN A 101 -6.76 2.37 34.66
C GLN A 101 -7.78 1.25 34.37
N ILE A 102 -7.36 0.17 33.64
CA ILE A 102 -7.79 -1.27 33.64
C ILE A 102 -7.76 -1.98 32.23
N PHE A 103 -7.37 -3.28 32.20
CA PHE A 103 -7.58 -4.36 31.17
C PHE A 103 -6.73 -4.56 29.85
N GLY A 104 -6.97 -5.70 29.16
CA GLY A 104 -6.35 -6.35 27.96
C GLY A 104 -7.06 -7.71 27.62
N ILE A 105 -6.59 -8.75 26.88
CA ILE A 105 -5.50 -9.11 25.89
C ILE A 105 -5.74 -10.58 25.33
N VAL A 106 -5.83 -11.02 24.04
CA VAL A 106 -5.92 -10.45 22.66
C VAL A 106 -6.78 -11.31 21.65
N PHE A 107 -6.29 -12.41 21.03
CA PHE A 107 -6.42 -12.67 19.55
C PHE A 107 -7.69 -13.29 18.88
N ASP A 108 -8.40 -14.28 19.44
CA ASP A 108 -9.44 -15.08 18.72
C ASP A 108 -10.77 -14.31 18.44
N GLY A 109 -10.71 -12.98 18.52
CA GLY A 109 -11.01 -12.35 19.80
C GLY A 109 -11.27 -13.31 20.94
N TYR A 110 -10.35 -13.38 21.89
CA TYR A 110 -10.70 -13.97 23.17
C TYR A 110 -11.69 -13.02 23.90
N GLU A 111 -12.18 -13.39 25.09
CA GLU A 111 -12.98 -12.50 25.95
C GLU A 111 -12.12 -11.34 26.46
N ASP A 112 -11.92 -10.31 25.61
CA ASP A 112 -11.19 -9.12 25.98
C ASP A 112 -11.90 -8.40 27.11
N SER A 113 -11.26 -8.45 28.27
CA SER A 113 -11.87 -8.02 29.52
C SER A 113 -12.27 -6.53 29.50
N LEU A 114 -11.67 -5.69 28.65
CA LEU A 114 -12.11 -4.32 28.41
C LEU A 114 -13.34 -4.26 27.49
N LEU A 115 -13.32 -4.96 26.35
CA LEU A 115 -14.46 -5.00 25.40
C LEU A 115 -15.68 -5.71 26.00
N THR A 116 -15.50 -6.82 26.72
CA THR A 116 -16.55 -7.54 27.46
C THR A 116 -17.12 -6.67 28.58
N ALA A 117 -16.28 -5.96 29.34
CA ALA A 117 -16.77 -5.01 30.34
C ALA A 117 -17.55 -3.86 29.70
N ALA A 118 -17.02 -3.23 28.65
CA ALA A 118 -17.66 -2.10 27.97
C ALA A 118 -19.02 -2.48 27.34
N HIS A 119 -19.15 -3.70 26.80
CA HIS A 119 -20.41 -4.22 26.26
C HIS A 119 -21.34 -4.84 27.33
N SER A 120 -20.92 -4.95 28.59
CA SER A 120 -21.69 -5.60 29.66
C SER A 120 -22.94 -4.82 30.08
N GLU A 121 -23.96 -5.54 30.55
CA GLU A 121 -25.14 -4.92 31.18
C GLU A 121 -24.79 -4.14 32.45
N LEU A 122 -23.71 -4.50 33.15
CA LEU A 122 -23.25 -3.75 34.32
C LEU A 122 -22.78 -2.34 33.96
N VAL A 123 -21.96 -2.19 32.90
CA VAL A 123 -21.51 -0.86 32.45
C VAL A 123 -22.68 -0.05 31.87
N LYS A 124 -23.62 -0.68 31.15
CA LYS A 124 -24.86 0.00 30.70
C LYS A 124 -25.71 0.50 31.89
N LEU A 125 -25.92 -0.34 32.91
CA LEU A 125 -26.66 0.02 34.12
C LEU A 125 -25.99 1.14 34.91
N ILE A 126 -24.66 1.11 35.07
CA ILE A 126 -23.89 2.19 35.69
C ILE A 126 -24.06 3.50 34.90
N SER A 127 -23.98 3.43 33.57
CA SER A 127 -24.08 4.61 32.70
C SER A 127 -25.47 5.24 32.73
N LEU A 128 -26.52 4.42 32.79
CA LEU A 128 -27.90 4.84 33.05
C LEU A 128 -28.06 5.45 34.46
N ALA A 129 -27.47 4.84 35.48
CA ALA A 129 -27.60 5.28 36.88
C ALA A 129 -26.90 6.64 37.15
N PHE A 130 -25.78 6.92 36.49
CA PHE A 130 -25.07 8.21 36.60
C PHE A 130 -25.56 9.26 35.59
N ASN A 131 -26.52 8.93 34.72
CA ASN A 131 -27.17 9.85 33.77
C ASN A 131 -26.18 10.56 32.82
N VAL A 132 -25.06 9.91 32.47
CA VAL A 132 -24.00 10.47 31.60
C VAL A 132 -24.28 10.11 30.14
N THR A 133 -25.36 10.65 29.59
CA THR A 133 -25.70 10.52 28.17
C THR A 133 -25.07 11.65 27.36
N ASN A 134 -23.77 11.55 27.08
CA ASN A 134 -23.06 12.51 26.23
C ASN A 134 -22.76 11.90 24.85
N PHE A 135 -23.18 12.60 23.78
CA PHE A 135 -22.83 12.35 22.38
C PHE A 135 -22.90 10.88 21.91
N ASN A 136 -24.13 10.42 21.63
CA ASN A 136 -24.47 9.19 20.88
C ASN A 136 -23.98 7.85 21.47
N GLN A 137 -23.50 7.83 22.71
CA GLN A 137 -23.08 6.60 23.39
C GLN A 137 -23.90 6.36 24.66
N THR A 138 -24.18 5.10 24.97
CA THR A 138 -24.92 4.66 26.17
C THR A 138 -23.99 4.27 27.32
N THR A 139 -22.73 4.68 27.25
CA THR A 139 -21.64 4.31 28.16
C THR A 139 -21.00 5.54 28.80
N PHE A 140 -20.68 5.45 30.10
CA PHE A 140 -19.93 6.45 30.87
C PHE A 140 -18.49 6.65 30.35
N ILE A 141 -17.97 5.68 29.60
CA ILE A 141 -16.67 5.72 28.94
C ILE A 141 -16.70 6.84 27.87
N PRO A 142 -15.85 7.89 27.95
CA PRO A 142 -15.91 9.07 27.06
C PRO A 142 -15.16 8.89 25.73
N ILE A 143 -14.82 7.65 25.36
CA ILE A 143 -14.12 7.27 24.12
C ILE A 143 -14.96 6.23 23.35
N PRO A 144 -14.98 6.25 22.01
CA PRO A 144 -15.82 5.38 21.20
C PRO A 144 -15.45 3.89 21.36
N VAL A 145 -16.22 3.18 22.18
CA VAL A 145 -16.11 1.71 22.33
C VAL A 145 -16.22 1.06 20.94
N PRO A 146 -15.20 0.31 20.47
CA PRO A 146 -15.27 -0.34 19.17
C PRO A 146 -16.36 -1.41 19.16
N GLU A 147 -17.18 -1.45 18.10
CA GLU A 147 -18.28 -2.41 17.92
C GLU A 147 -17.83 -3.89 17.85
N MET A 148 -16.52 -4.14 17.89
CA MET A 148 -15.95 -5.48 17.92
C MET A 148 -16.15 -6.11 19.30
N LYS A 149 -16.96 -7.16 19.37
CA LYS A 149 -17.16 -7.96 20.60
C LYS A 149 -15.95 -8.84 20.95
N LYS A 150 -14.98 -8.89 20.04
CA LYS A 150 -13.87 -9.83 19.94
C LYS A 150 -12.78 -9.11 19.15
N LEU A 151 -11.57 -8.98 19.68
CA LEU A 151 -10.46 -8.37 18.95
C LEU A 151 -9.95 -9.30 17.83
N ALA A 152 -9.92 -8.82 16.59
CA ALA A 152 -9.13 -9.42 15.53
C ALA A 152 -8.68 -8.33 14.53
N PHE A 153 -7.57 -8.56 13.83
CA PHE A 153 -7.04 -7.64 12.82
C PHE A 153 -7.99 -7.46 11.64
N PHE A 154 -8.55 -8.58 11.16
CA PHE A 154 -9.51 -8.63 10.06
C PHE A 154 -10.89 -9.01 10.61
N TYR A 155 -11.30 -8.36 11.71
CA TYR A 155 -12.57 -8.64 12.38
C TYR A 155 -13.76 -8.43 11.43
N GLN A 156 -14.62 -9.44 11.33
CA GLN A 156 -15.76 -9.50 10.39
C GLN A 156 -15.39 -9.29 8.90
N TYR A 157 -14.12 -9.33 8.51
CA TYR A 157 -13.71 -8.97 7.14
C TYR A 157 -14.03 -10.06 6.10
N ASN A 158 -14.20 -11.32 6.53
CA ASN A 158 -14.41 -12.46 5.64
C ASN A 158 -15.81 -12.45 5.00
N ASN A 159 -15.87 -12.65 3.67
CA ASN A 159 -17.07 -12.57 2.83
C ASN A 159 -17.76 -11.17 2.88
N THR A 160 -16.98 -10.12 3.11
CA THR A 160 -17.43 -8.72 2.95
C THR A 160 -16.87 -8.10 1.67
N ASN A 161 -16.97 -6.78 1.51
CA ASN A 161 -16.50 -6.06 0.34
C ASN A 161 -15.78 -4.75 0.72
N ASP A 162 -14.89 -4.29 -0.16
CA ASP A 162 -14.13 -3.04 0.00
C ASP A 162 -14.95 -1.80 -0.45
N GLU A 163 -16.24 -1.74 -0.09
CA GLU A 163 -17.28 -0.83 -0.61
C GLU A 163 -17.45 -0.88 -2.14
N GLU A 164 -18.27 0.04 -2.68
CA GLU A 164 -18.46 0.20 -4.13
C GLU A 164 -17.41 1.08 -4.81
N TYR A 165 -17.20 0.82 -6.10
CA TYR A 165 -16.32 1.55 -7.00
C TYR A 165 -17.11 2.00 -8.22
N TRP A 166 -16.81 3.21 -8.73
CA TRP A 166 -17.07 3.57 -10.12
C TRP A 166 -15.73 3.62 -10.86
N ILE A 167 -15.62 2.85 -11.94
CA ILE A 167 -14.41 2.67 -12.74
C ILE A 167 -14.66 3.10 -14.19
N ASP A 168 -13.70 3.77 -14.82
CA ASP A 168 -13.75 4.12 -16.25
C ASP A 168 -13.50 2.86 -17.12
N THR A 169 -14.37 2.65 -18.11
CA THR A 169 -14.32 1.47 -18.98
C THR A 169 -13.29 1.57 -20.11
N GLY A 170 -12.61 2.72 -20.25
CA GLY A 170 -11.71 3.00 -21.38
C GLY A 170 -12.44 3.25 -22.71
N LYS A 171 -13.78 3.29 -22.72
CA LYS A 171 -14.61 3.38 -23.94
C LYS A 171 -14.40 4.68 -24.72
N ASN A 172 -14.13 5.79 -24.02
CA ASN A 172 -13.88 7.10 -24.64
C ASN A 172 -12.38 7.31 -24.94
N ASP A 173 -11.51 6.82 -24.05
CA ASP A 173 -10.06 6.89 -24.14
C ASP A 173 -9.48 5.70 -23.38
N VAL A 174 -8.81 4.79 -24.10
CA VAL A 174 -8.29 3.54 -23.57
C VAL A 174 -7.25 3.74 -22.46
N ASN A 175 -6.62 4.92 -22.40
CA ASN A 175 -5.64 5.26 -21.37
C ASN A 175 -6.28 5.44 -19.97
N ASN A 176 -7.61 5.52 -19.88
CA ASN A 176 -8.34 5.55 -18.60
C ASN A 176 -8.89 4.16 -18.20
N LEU A 177 -8.63 3.09 -18.96
CA LEU A 177 -9.13 1.75 -18.65
C LEU A 177 -8.79 1.32 -17.21
N GLY A 178 -9.81 1.00 -16.42
CA GLY A 178 -9.64 0.51 -15.04
C GLY A 178 -9.37 1.61 -14.00
N LYS A 179 -9.34 2.88 -14.40
CA LYS A 179 -9.11 4.04 -13.54
C LYS A 179 -10.28 4.28 -12.58
N VAL A 180 -9.98 4.53 -11.30
CA VAL A 180 -10.99 4.82 -10.29
C VAL A 180 -11.53 6.24 -10.47
N ILE A 181 -12.85 6.36 -10.59
CA ILE A 181 -13.59 7.63 -10.68
C ILE A 181 -14.09 8.02 -9.28
N SER A 182 -14.64 7.06 -8.54
CA SER A 182 -14.97 7.20 -7.12
C SER A 182 -14.95 5.86 -6.41
N TRP A 183 -14.78 5.92 -5.09
CA TRP A 183 -14.82 4.78 -4.17
C TRP A 183 -15.67 5.16 -2.95
N ALA A 184 -16.61 4.30 -2.54
CA ALA A 184 -17.59 4.59 -1.49
C ALA A 184 -18.35 5.93 -1.69
N ASN A 185 -18.66 6.25 -2.95
CA ASN A 185 -19.19 7.54 -3.44
C ASN A 185 -18.27 8.77 -3.23
N LEU A 186 -17.03 8.59 -2.77
CA LEU A 186 -16.03 9.65 -2.62
C LEU A 186 -15.15 9.75 -3.88
N THR A 187 -14.95 10.96 -4.38
CA THR A 187 -13.94 11.30 -5.41
C THR A 187 -12.63 11.82 -4.80
N LEU A 188 -12.64 12.07 -3.49
CA LEU A 188 -11.54 12.59 -2.69
C LEU A 188 -11.71 12.07 -1.26
N LEU A 189 -10.63 11.57 -0.64
CA LEU A 189 -10.68 10.98 0.70
C LEU A 189 -11.04 12.02 1.79
N PRO A 190 -11.42 11.59 3.01
CA PRO A 190 -11.76 12.50 4.12
C PRO A 190 -10.61 13.40 4.60
N GLU A 191 -10.94 14.59 5.11
CA GLU A 191 -9.97 15.55 5.69
C GLU A 191 -9.46 15.14 7.07
N THR A 192 -10.17 14.26 7.77
CA THR A 192 -9.71 13.63 9.03
C THR A 192 -8.61 12.60 8.81
N TRP A 193 -8.50 12.06 7.59
CA TRP A 193 -7.48 11.08 7.24
C TRP A 193 -6.17 11.79 6.91
N TYR A 194 -6.14 12.65 5.89
CA TYR A 194 -4.92 13.34 5.46
C TYR A 194 -5.16 14.84 5.25
N SER A 195 -4.24 15.69 5.69
CA SER A 195 -4.48 17.14 5.76
C SER A 195 -4.31 17.90 4.44
N THR A 196 -3.64 17.34 3.43
CA THR A 196 -3.46 18.00 2.11
C THR A 196 -4.43 17.46 1.06
N LYS A 197 -4.77 18.26 0.05
CA LYS A 197 -5.58 17.78 -1.10
C LYS A 197 -4.88 16.65 -1.86
N GLN A 198 -3.56 16.76 -2.09
CA GLN A 198 -2.77 15.80 -2.86
C GLN A 198 -2.82 14.39 -2.25
N THR A 199 -2.55 14.28 -0.95
CA THR A 199 -2.60 13.00 -0.22
C THR A 199 -3.99 12.37 -0.15
N ARG A 200 -5.06 13.14 -0.43
CA ARG A 200 -6.45 12.64 -0.47
C ARG A 200 -6.93 12.23 -1.87
N MET A 201 -6.13 12.43 -2.92
CA MET A 201 -6.56 12.11 -4.29
C MET A 201 -6.68 10.59 -4.50
N ILE A 202 -7.83 10.18 -5.03
CA ILE A 202 -8.05 8.82 -5.53
C ILE A 202 -7.55 8.81 -6.98
N ASN A 203 -6.38 8.22 -7.18
CA ASN A 203 -5.59 8.24 -8.40
C ASN A 203 -5.27 6.83 -8.90
N GLY A 204 -5.22 6.67 -10.22
CA GLY A 204 -4.82 5.42 -10.86
C GLY A 204 -5.93 4.37 -10.96
N SER A 205 -5.55 3.13 -11.19
CA SER A 205 -6.48 2.00 -11.35
C SER A 205 -6.80 1.26 -10.06
N ASP A 206 -7.86 0.44 -10.10
CA ASP A 206 -8.27 -0.38 -8.96
C ASP A 206 -7.25 -1.51 -8.70
N SER A 207 -6.61 -1.45 -7.53
CA SER A 207 -5.54 -2.35 -7.08
C SER A 207 -4.35 -2.54 -8.03
N GLY A 208 -4.20 -1.69 -9.07
CA GLY A 208 -3.17 -1.83 -10.09
C GLY A 208 -3.42 -2.94 -11.12
N THR A 209 -4.65 -3.46 -11.23
CA THR A 209 -4.99 -4.62 -12.09
C THR A 209 -4.78 -4.35 -13.58
N PHE A 210 -5.15 -3.13 -14.00
CA PHE A 210 -4.97 -2.60 -15.35
C PHE A 210 -4.12 -1.33 -15.28
N GLN A 211 -3.44 -1.03 -16.37
CA GLN A 211 -2.79 0.26 -16.63
C GLN A 211 -3.14 0.67 -18.06
N HIS A 212 -2.68 1.85 -18.49
CA HIS A 212 -2.84 2.22 -19.90
C HIS A 212 -2.07 1.25 -20.82
N PRO A 213 -2.49 1.10 -22.09
CA PRO A 213 -1.72 0.36 -23.09
C PRO A 213 -0.35 0.99 -23.38
N ASP A 214 0.48 0.24 -24.12
CA ASP A 214 1.76 0.68 -24.70
C ASP A 214 2.73 1.32 -23.67
N LEU A 215 2.94 0.65 -22.53
CA LEU A 215 3.79 1.09 -21.43
C LEU A 215 5.24 1.37 -21.86
N GLU A 216 5.77 2.51 -21.41
CA GLU A 216 7.17 2.90 -21.49
C GLU A 216 7.94 2.59 -20.20
N THR A 217 9.28 2.58 -20.28
CA THR A 217 10.15 2.44 -19.09
C THR A 217 10.30 3.74 -18.29
N THR A 218 9.60 4.79 -18.72
CA THR A 218 9.55 6.14 -18.13
C THR A 218 8.25 6.40 -17.37
N ASP A 219 7.30 5.47 -17.42
CA ASP A 219 5.99 5.63 -16.79
C ASP A 219 6.04 5.49 -15.27
N ARG A 220 5.15 6.23 -14.60
CA ARG A 220 4.87 6.13 -13.17
C ARG A 220 3.44 5.64 -12.99
N LEU A 221 3.30 4.34 -12.80
CA LEU A 221 2.00 3.68 -12.71
C LEU A 221 1.29 4.06 -11.42
N GLN A 222 0.10 4.64 -11.51
CA GLN A 222 -0.70 5.02 -10.35
C GLN A 222 -1.74 3.93 -10.05
N LEU A 223 -2.03 3.72 -8.77
CA LEU A 223 -3.07 2.80 -8.33
C LEU A 223 -3.68 3.21 -6.99
N PHE A 224 -4.96 2.92 -6.80
CA PHE A 224 -5.67 3.13 -5.54
C PHE A 224 -5.73 1.82 -4.74
N MET A 225 -5.26 1.88 -3.50
CA MET A 225 -5.30 0.78 -2.53
C MET A 225 -6.31 1.12 -1.43
N SER A 226 -7.54 0.66 -1.59
CA SER A 226 -8.59 0.76 -0.58
C SER A 226 -8.19 0.12 0.76
N PHE A 227 -7.46 -1.01 0.72
CA PHE A 227 -6.83 -1.65 1.88
C PHE A 227 -5.90 -0.70 2.67
N LEU A 228 -5.19 0.20 1.98
CA LEU A 228 -4.23 1.14 2.57
C LEU A 228 -4.82 2.55 2.75
N CYS A 229 -6.10 2.76 2.40
CA CYS A 229 -6.78 4.04 2.49
C CYS A 229 -6.10 5.16 1.68
N ARG A 230 -5.39 4.85 0.58
CA ARG A 230 -4.64 5.85 -0.22
C ARG A 230 -4.34 5.36 -1.64
N SER A 231 -3.96 6.29 -2.51
CA SER A 231 -3.22 5.95 -3.72
C SER A 231 -1.71 5.82 -3.47
N LEU A 232 -1.10 4.95 -4.28
CA LEU A 232 0.34 4.75 -4.39
C LEU A 232 0.78 5.04 -5.84
N TYR A 233 2.09 5.06 -6.06
CA TYR A 233 2.68 4.91 -7.39
C TYR A 233 3.77 3.84 -7.41
N LEU A 234 4.03 3.31 -8.60
CA LEU A 234 5.11 2.36 -8.90
C LEU A 234 6.01 2.97 -9.98
N ASP A 235 7.32 2.80 -9.81
CA ASP A 235 8.33 3.20 -10.80
C ASP A 235 8.95 1.95 -11.46
N PHE A 236 9.45 2.09 -12.69
CA PHE A 236 10.02 0.98 -13.47
C PHE A 236 11.28 0.38 -12.82
N SER A 237 11.30 -0.95 -12.71
CA SER A 237 12.39 -1.75 -12.15
C SER A 237 13.31 -2.26 -13.25
N HIS A 238 12.84 -3.25 -14.02
CA HIS A 238 13.58 -3.86 -15.13
C HIS A 238 12.65 -4.64 -16.07
N LYS A 239 13.17 -5.12 -17.20
CA LYS A 239 12.44 -6.00 -18.13
C LYS A 239 12.66 -7.46 -17.72
N THR A 240 11.59 -8.23 -17.65
CA THR A 240 11.58 -9.62 -17.18
C THR A 240 10.57 -10.47 -17.97
N ASP A 241 10.45 -11.76 -17.65
CA ASP A 241 9.52 -12.69 -18.29
C ASP A 241 8.67 -13.43 -17.24
N VAL A 242 7.36 -13.47 -17.48
CA VAL A 242 6.41 -14.24 -16.65
C VAL A 242 5.77 -15.32 -17.51
N SER A 243 6.25 -16.56 -17.37
CA SER A 243 5.72 -17.75 -18.05
C SER A 243 5.79 -17.70 -19.59
N GLY A 244 6.83 -17.09 -20.14
CA GLY A 244 6.99 -16.82 -21.57
C GLY A 244 6.11 -15.68 -22.08
N ILE A 245 5.88 -14.67 -21.23
CA ILE A 245 5.27 -13.38 -21.58
C ILE A 245 6.30 -12.31 -21.21
N PRO A 246 6.82 -11.53 -22.19
CA PRO A 246 7.67 -10.38 -21.90
C PRO A 246 6.91 -9.36 -21.04
N THR A 247 7.54 -8.89 -19.97
CA THR A 247 6.92 -8.00 -19.01
C THR A 247 7.88 -6.93 -18.52
N TYR A 248 7.33 -5.82 -18.04
CA TYR A 248 8.05 -4.81 -17.28
C TYR A 248 7.68 -4.99 -15.81
N GLU A 249 8.70 -5.14 -14.96
CA GLU A 249 8.52 -5.09 -13.52
C GLU A 249 8.51 -3.62 -13.08
N PHE A 250 7.56 -3.28 -12.21
CA PHE A 250 7.47 -2.01 -11.50
C PHE A 250 7.37 -2.30 -10.00
N HIS A 251 7.91 -1.42 -9.15
CA HIS A 251 7.78 -1.54 -7.69
C HIS A 251 7.47 -0.19 -7.05
N SER A 252 6.93 -0.19 -5.82
CA SER A 252 6.68 1.07 -5.12
C SER A 252 7.97 1.61 -4.49
N PRO A 253 8.46 2.80 -4.89
CA PRO A 253 9.75 3.31 -4.44
C PRO A 253 9.70 3.84 -3.00
N PRO A 254 10.85 3.99 -2.31
CA PRO A 254 10.90 4.47 -0.91
C PRO A 254 10.20 5.80 -0.66
N SER A 255 10.13 6.69 -1.66
CA SER A 255 9.43 7.98 -1.58
C SER A 255 7.94 7.84 -1.27
N VAL A 256 7.28 6.74 -1.68
CA VAL A 256 5.86 6.48 -1.36
C VAL A 256 5.64 6.27 0.14
N PHE A 257 6.69 5.88 0.86
CA PHE A 257 6.73 5.63 2.31
C PHE A 257 7.42 6.77 3.09
N ASP A 258 7.78 7.87 2.45
CA ASP A 258 8.46 9.00 3.10
C ASP A 258 7.47 10.13 3.40
N THR A 259 6.94 10.17 4.63
CA THR A 259 6.05 11.24 5.11
C THR A 259 6.77 12.57 5.39
N THR A 260 8.09 12.64 5.19
CA THR A 260 8.91 13.86 5.29
C THR A 260 9.07 14.56 3.92
N LEU A 261 8.60 13.95 2.82
CA LEU A 261 8.53 14.58 1.50
C LEU A 261 7.35 15.55 1.37
N GLU A 262 7.56 16.59 0.57
CA GLU A 262 6.60 17.66 0.28
C GLU A 262 5.26 17.13 -0.29
N GLU A 263 5.32 16.09 -1.15
CA GLU A 263 4.13 15.41 -1.71
C GLU A 263 3.32 14.61 -0.66
N ASN A 264 3.93 14.27 0.47
CA ASN A 264 3.39 13.34 1.47
C ASN A 264 3.09 13.99 2.82
N LEU A 265 3.33 15.30 3.00
CA LEU A 265 3.15 16.02 4.26
C LEU A 265 1.74 15.85 4.88
N GLY A 266 0.73 15.60 4.04
CA GLY A 266 -0.63 15.34 4.50
C GLY A 266 -0.83 14.03 5.27
N MET A 267 0.12 13.10 5.19
CA MET A 267 0.12 11.80 5.89
C MET A 267 1.03 11.77 7.12
N GLN A 268 1.57 12.92 7.55
CA GLN A 268 2.41 12.98 8.75
C GLN A 268 1.63 12.53 10.00
N TYR A 269 2.27 11.71 10.83
CA TYR A 269 1.67 11.24 12.06
C TYR A 269 1.60 12.38 13.10
N GLU A 270 0.42 12.57 13.68
CA GLU A 270 0.13 13.67 14.60
C GLU A 270 0.88 13.57 15.93
N ASN A 271 1.24 12.35 16.37
CA ASN A 271 1.99 12.09 17.61
C ASN A 271 1.47 12.93 18.80
N PHE A 272 0.17 12.80 19.09
CA PHE A 272 -0.53 13.56 20.14
C PHE A 272 -0.01 13.21 21.55
N GLU A 273 0.59 12.03 21.70
CA GLU A 273 1.32 11.55 22.87
C GLU A 273 2.69 12.22 23.07
N ARG A 274 3.22 12.92 22.05
CA ARG A 274 4.47 13.71 22.06
C ARG A 274 5.73 12.90 22.34
N VAL A 275 5.74 11.64 21.90
CA VAL A 275 6.80 10.67 22.16
C VAL A 275 7.85 10.71 21.06
N ASN A 276 9.13 10.81 21.43
CA ASN A 276 10.20 10.51 20.50
C ASN A 276 10.45 8.99 20.46
N TYR A 277 10.02 8.36 19.37
CA TYR A 277 10.18 6.93 19.11
C TYR A 277 11.57 6.55 18.59
N VAL A 278 12.31 7.51 18.02
CA VAL A 278 13.60 7.27 17.33
C VAL A 278 14.60 8.38 17.72
N PRO A 279 15.03 8.44 18.99
CA PRO A 279 15.75 9.60 19.55
C PRO A 279 17.13 9.86 18.95
N ASN A 280 17.68 8.92 18.19
CA ASN A 280 18.94 9.08 17.47
C ASN A 280 18.76 9.71 16.07
N TRP A 281 17.53 9.97 15.64
CA TRP A 281 17.20 10.47 14.31
C TRP A 281 16.45 11.83 14.36
N PRO A 282 16.75 12.77 13.45
CA PRO A 282 17.81 12.72 12.44
C PRO A 282 19.20 12.99 13.03
N ASN A 283 20.20 12.26 12.54
CA ASN A 283 21.60 12.43 12.93
C ASN A 283 22.21 13.66 12.22
N CYS A 284 21.97 14.84 12.79
CA CYS A 284 22.43 16.11 12.23
C CYS A 284 23.88 16.44 12.63
N PRO A 285 24.67 17.08 11.75
CA PRO A 285 25.98 17.63 12.12
C PRO A 285 25.83 18.76 13.16
N PRO A 286 26.87 19.04 13.97
CA PRO A 286 26.81 20.09 14.99
C PRO A 286 26.53 21.46 14.37
N LEU A 287 25.40 22.07 14.74
CA LEU A 287 24.90 23.33 14.19
C LEU A 287 25.60 24.53 14.83
N ASN A 288 25.96 25.52 14.01
CA ASN A 288 26.61 26.74 14.49
C ASN A 288 25.54 27.75 14.94
N THR A 289 25.48 28.06 16.23
CA THR A 289 24.31 28.67 16.91
C THR A 289 24.17 30.19 16.73
N THR A 290 24.67 30.74 15.63
CA THR A 290 24.72 32.20 15.35
C THR A 290 23.75 32.65 14.24
N ALA A 291 22.78 31.82 13.86
CA ALA A 291 21.81 32.13 12.81
C ALA A 291 20.60 32.91 13.36
N ASP A 292 20.26 34.05 12.72
CA ASP A 292 18.96 34.69 12.92
C ASP A 292 17.89 33.98 12.08
N CYS A 293 16.88 33.45 12.75
CA CYS A 293 15.79 32.69 12.14
C CYS A 293 14.49 33.49 11.98
N TYR A 294 14.44 34.75 12.42
CA TYR A 294 13.21 35.55 12.45
C TYR A 294 12.61 35.84 11.06
N ASN A 295 13.47 35.93 10.04
CA ASN A 295 13.09 36.29 8.67
C ASN A 295 13.17 35.12 7.65
N ILE A 296 13.40 33.88 8.11
CA ILE A 296 13.61 32.73 7.22
C ILE A 296 12.32 31.90 7.11
N ASN A 297 11.68 31.95 5.93
CA ASN A 297 10.53 31.11 5.61
C ASN A 297 10.99 29.68 5.25
N ILE A 298 11.20 28.83 6.25
CA ILE A 298 11.60 27.42 6.10
C ILE A 298 10.58 26.49 6.77
N ASP A 299 10.10 25.50 6.01
CA ASP A 299 9.18 24.48 6.53
C ASP A 299 9.96 23.34 7.20
N CYS A 300 10.07 23.40 8.52
CA CYS A 300 10.74 22.37 9.33
C CYS A 300 10.00 21.02 9.37
N ARG A 301 8.89 20.82 8.64
CA ARG A 301 8.25 19.51 8.46
C ARG A 301 8.87 18.67 7.35
N ILE A 302 9.64 19.29 6.45
CA ILE A 302 10.22 18.61 5.29
C ILE A 302 11.60 18.04 5.66
N GLY A 303 11.85 16.77 5.35
CA GLY A 303 13.05 16.04 5.80
C GLY A 303 14.38 16.70 5.46
N LYS A 304 14.45 17.32 4.26
CA LYS A 304 15.62 18.10 3.78
C LYS A 304 15.99 19.28 4.69
N ASN A 305 15.07 19.77 5.51
CA ASN A 305 15.22 20.96 6.35
C ASN A 305 15.54 20.64 7.83
N PHE A 306 15.40 19.39 8.29
CA PHE A 306 15.54 19.06 9.73
C PHE A 306 16.88 19.46 10.35
N CYS A 307 17.96 19.39 9.57
CA CYS A 307 19.31 19.79 10.00
C CYS A 307 19.68 21.24 9.59
N HIS A 308 18.70 22.09 9.29
CA HIS A 308 18.91 23.53 9.15
C HIS A 308 19.02 24.20 10.52
N THR A 309 19.78 25.29 10.65
CA THR A 309 20.02 26.00 11.93
C THR A 309 18.77 26.57 12.60
N CYS A 310 17.63 26.57 11.91
CA CYS A 310 16.34 27.05 12.40
C CYS A 310 15.32 25.93 12.67
N CYS A 311 15.71 24.67 12.47
CA CYS A 311 14.88 23.49 12.75
C CYS A 311 15.54 22.65 13.85
N ASN A 312 14.74 22.02 14.70
CA ASN A 312 15.24 21.24 15.84
C ASN A 312 15.23 19.73 15.55
N GLY A 313 15.87 19.32 14.44
CA GLY A 313 15.81 17.95 13.96
C GLY A 313 14.37 17.55 13.60
N SER A 314 13.89 16.46 14.19
CA SER A 314 12.52 15.94 14.06
C SER A 314 11.49 16.63 14.96
N PHE A 315 11.90 17.53 15.87
CA PHE A 315 10.98 18.20 16.78
C PHE A 315 10.27 19.38 16.10
N TYR A 316 8.94 19.32 16.03
CA TYR A 316 8.08 20.31 15.39
C TYR A 316 6.76 20.45 16.15
N ASN A 317 6.31 21.68 16.40
CA ASN A 317 5.01 21.99 17.01
C ASN A 317 4.67 21.16 18.28
N GLU A 318 5.57 21.19 19.26
CA GLU A 318 5.48 20.45 20.54
C GLU A 318 5.48 18.90 20.45
N THR A 319 5.77 18.32 19.28
CA THR A 319 5.86 16.87 19.07
C THR A 319 7.04 16.45 18.19
N TYR A 320 7.18 15.16 17.91
CA TYR A 320 8.25 14.58 17.09
C TYR A 320 7.70 13.94 15.82
N LEU A 321 8.25 14.33 14.68
CA LEU A 321 7.98 13.70 13.39
C LEU A 321 8.62 12.31 13.33
N LEU A 322 8.04 11.42 12.51
CA LEU A 322 8.57 10.07 12.30
C LEU A 322 9.56 10.03 11.11
N PRO A 323 10.50 9.06 11.11
CA PRO A 323 11.39 8.85 9.98
C PRO A 323 10.69 8.32 8.72
N PRO A 324 11.36 8.38 7.55
CA PRO A 324 10.87 7.76 6.32
C PRO A 324 10.84 6.23 6.39
N GLY A 325 10.14 5.63 5.42
CA GLY A 325 9.97 4.17 5.28
C GLY A 325 8.68 3.62 5.91
N LEU A 326 7.82 4.50 6.44
CA LEU A 326 6.51 4.16 6.99
C LEU A 326 5.49 5.31 6.88
N PHE A 327 4.21 4.96 6.88
CA PHE A 327 3.09 5.91 6.97
C PHE A 327 1.95 5.36 7.85
N PRO A 328 1.19 6.22 8.57
CA PRO A 328 0.03 5.79 9.35
C PRO A 328 -1.15 5.43 8.44
N VAL A 329 -1.87 4.37 8.77
CA VAL A 329 -3.14 4.02 8.11
C VAL A 329 -4.29 4.70 8.84
N LYS A 330 -5.17 5.35 8.08
CA LYS A 330 -6.25 6.20 8.61
C LYS A 330 -7.65 5.61 8.49
N CYS A 331 -7.81 4.42 7.90
CA CYS A 331 -9.07 3.69 7.86
C CYS A 331 -8.88 2.20 8.19
N TYR A 332 -9.95 1.52 8.58
CA TYR A 332 -10.02 0.07 8.45
C TYR A 332 -9.85 -0.29 6.98
N PRO A 333 -9.07 -1.35 6.63
CA PRO A 333 -8.90 -1.76 5.25
C PRO A 333 -10.22 -1.77 4.47
N GLY A 334 -10.22 -1.23 3.26
CA GLY A 334 -11.38 -1.26 2.37
C GLY A 334 -12.64 -0.57 2.87
N LYS A 335 -12.61 0.21 3.97
CA LYS A 335 -13.80 0.76 4.63
C LYS A 335 -13.67 2.24 4.97
N VAL A 336 -14.75 3.02 4.81
CA VAL A 336 -14.80 4.44 5.20
C VAL A 336 -15.06 4.60 6.71
N LYS A 337 -14.13 4.08 7.53
CA LYS A 337 -14.20 4.11 8.98
C LYS A 337 -12.79 4.14 9.58
N GLU A 338 -12.54 5.03 10.52
CA GLU A 338 -11.23 5.17 11.17
C GLU A 338 -10.94 3.98 12.11
N PRO A 339 -9.69 3.51 12.23
CA PRO A 339 -9.32 2.42 13.13
C PRO A 339 -9.23 2.94 14.59
N PRO A 340 -9.60 2.14 15.61
CA PRO A 340 -9.59 2.55 17.01
C PRO A 340 -8.19 2.54 17.67
N PHE A 341 -7.14 2.30 16.89
CA PHE A 341 -5.74 2.35 17.30
C PHE A 341 -4.88 2.73 16.08
N THR A 342 -3.77 3.43 16.32
CA THR A 342 -2.83 3.80 15.24
C THR A 342 -2.07 2.55 14.77
N VAL A 343 -2.08 2.29 13.46
CA VAL A 343 -1.15 1.35 12.82
C VAL A 343 -0.33 2.04 11.74
N PHE A 344 0.90 1.59 11.55
CA PHE A 344 1.82 2.05 10.51
C PHE A 344 2.08 0.94 9.50
N ILE A 345 2.04 1.27 8.21
CA ILE A 345 2.48 0.40 7.12
C ILE A 345 3.90 0.80 6.72
N SER A 346 4.74 -0.21 6.52
CA SER A 346 6.17 -0.09 6.21
C SER A 346 6.60 -1.18 5.23
N ALA A 347 7.77 -1.03 4.60
CA ALA A 347 8.43 -2.16 3.95
C ALA A 347 8.77 -3.24 5.00
N PRO A 348 8.75 -4.54 4.65
CA PRO A 348 9.21 -5.63 5.53
C PRO A 348 10.56 -5.31 6.20
N HIS A 349 10.70 -5.71 7.47
CA HIS A 349 11.89 -5.46 8.30
C HIS A 349 12.31 -3.98 8.43
N TYR A 350 11.42 -3.03 8.11
CA TYR A 350 11.72 -1.61 7.93
C TYR A 350 12.79 -1.32 6.85
N ALA A 351 12.82 -2.09 5.76
CA ALA A 351 13.88 -2.00 4.73
C ALA A 351 13.99 -0.66 3.97
N PHE A 352 12.97 0.20 4.04
CA PHE A 352 12.99 1.58 3.49
C PHE A 352 13.25 2.66 4.55
N SER A 353 13.50 2.28 5.81
CA SER A 353 13.69 3.19 6.93
C SER A 353 15.17 3.38 7.31
N PRO A 354 15.51 4.49 7.97
CA PRO A 354 16.88 4.71 8.45
C PRO A 354 17.22 3.72 9.58
N PRO A 355 18.51 3.34 9.73
CA PRO A 355 18.93 2.29 10.66
C PRO A 355 18.62 2.63 12.12
N GLU A 356 18.49 3.91 12.48
CA GLU A 356 18.07 4.34 13.81
C GLU A 356 16.69 3.80 14.19
N LEU A 357 15.75 3.66 13.25
CA LEU A 357 14.44 3.02 13.50
C LEU A 357 14.58 1.50 13.61
N VAL A 358 15.32 0.87 12.69
CA VAL A 358 15.55 -0.59 12.71
C VAL A 358 16.13 -1.02 14.07
N ASN A 359 17.08 -0.24 14.59
CA ASN A 359 17.73 -0.44 15.88
C ASN A 359 16.86 -0.10 17.11
N THR A 360 15.59 0.30 16.98
CA THR A 360 14.67 0.43 18.14
C THR A 360 14.29 -0.93 18.72
N VAL A 361 14.25 -1.97 17.87
CA VAL A 361 13.95 -3.35 18.22
C VAL A 361 15.15 -4.26 17.93
N VAL A 362 15.10 -5.51 18.39
CA VAL A 362 16.12 -6.54 18.15
C VAL A 362 15.46 -7.70 17.40
N GLY A 363 16.11 -8.20 16.34
CA GLY A 363 15.64 -9.36 15.56
C GLY A 363 15.27 -9.05 14.10
N LEU A 364 15.06 -7.78 13.73
CA LEU A 364 14.89 -7.38 12.34
C LEU A 364 16.22 -7.36 11.59
N LEU A 365 16.24 -7.85 10.35
CA LEU A 365 17.38 -7.79 9.44
C LEU A 365 16.88 -7.45 8.02
N PRO A 366 16.74 -6.17 7.65
CA PRO A 366 16.25 -5.78 6.34
C PRO A 366 17.20 -6.17 5.19
N LYS A 367 16.61 -6.68 4.11
CA LYS A 367 17.31 -7.21 2.93
C LYS A 367 16.70 -6.62 1.66
N LEU A 368 17.37 -5.66 1.04
CA LEU A 368 17.03 -5.24 -0.32
C LEU A 368 17.81 -6.11 -1.33
N PRO A 369 17.18 -6.55 -2.44
CA PRO A 369 15.83 -6.23 -2.90
C PRO A 369 14.71 -7.14 -2.35
N GLU A 370 15.02 -8.16 -1.54
CA GLU A 370 14.04 -9.18 -1.09
C GLU A 370 12.80 -8.61 -0.37
N ASP A 371 13.00 -7.55 0.42
CA ASP A 371 11.98 -6.81 1.19
C ASP A 371 11.33 -5.66 0.39
N THR A 372 11.45 -5.61 -0.94
CA THR A 372 10.83 -4.54 -1.75
C THR A 372 9.30 -4.69 -1.75
N PRO A 373 8.51 -3.67 -1.34
CA PRO A 373 7.06 -3.75 -1.29
C PRO A 373 6.40 -3.48 -2.65
N PHE A 374 5.20 -4.04 -2.84
CA PHE A 374 4.31 -3.79 -3.99
C PHE A 374 4.99 -3.95 -5.35
N ILE A 375 5.42 -5.17 -5.69
CA ILE A 375 6.04 -5.49 -6.99
C ILE A 375 4.96 -5.98 -7.97
N TYR A 376 4.87 -5.34 -9.14
CA TYR A 376 3.91 -5.65 -10.20
C TYR A 376 4.64 -5.95 -11.50
N ASN A 377 4.19 -6.98 -12.23
CA ASN A 377 4.70 -7.33 -13.55
C ASN A 377 3.60 -7.09 -14.58
N HIS A 378 3.78 -6.13 -15.48
CA HIS A 378 2.81 -5.80 -16.52
C HIS A 378 3.30 -6.27 -17.89
N GLU A 379 2.39 -6.83 -18.71
CA GLU A 379 2.65 -6.99 -20.14
C GLU A 379 2.55 -5.59 -20.79
N PRO A 380 3.61 -5.12 -21.47
CA PRO A 380 3.73 -3.70 -21.81
C PRO A 380 2.73 -3.23 -22.86
N THR A 381 2.31 -4.08 -23.80
CA THR A 381 1.38 -3.68 -24.88
C THR A 381 -0.03 -3.41 -24.33
N SER A 382 -0.50 -4.27 -23.43
CA SER A 382 -1.87 -4.24 -22.90
C SER A 382 -2.03 -3.49 -21.58
N GLY A 383 -0.94 -3.21 -20.87
CA GLY A 383 -0.96 -2.70 -19.50
C GLY A 383 -1.49 -3.72 -18.48
N MET A 384 -1.84 -4.95 -18.88
CA MET A 384 -2.42 -5.97 -17.99
C MET A 384 -1.36 -6.58 -17.07
N VAL A 385 -1.73 -6.74 -15.80
CA VAL A 385 -0.86 -7.39 -14.81
C VAL A 385 -0.80 -8.92 -15.01
N THR A 386 0.39 -9.51 -14.91
CA THR A 386 0.64 -10.96 -15.07
C THR A 386 1.01 -11.65 -13.75
N LYS A 387 1.71 -10.93 -12.87
CA LYS A 387 2.12 -11.37 -11.53
C LYS A 387 2.25 -10.15 -10.60
N VAL A 388 1.77 -10.29 -9.37
CA VAL A 388 1.96 -9.31 -8.28
C VAL A 388 2.57 -9.99 -7.06
N VAL A 389 3.46 -9.28 -6.37
CA VAL A 389 3.93 -9.62 -5.02
C VAL A 389 3.62 -8.43 -4.12
N PHE A 390 2.52 -8.51 -3.39
CA PHE A 390 2.23 -7.60 -2.29
C PHE A 390 3.05 -8.05 -1.09
N GLN A 391 3.85 -7.18 -0.50
CA GLN A 391 4.44 -7.44 0.81
C GLN A 391 4.68 -6.15 1.58
N PHE A 392 4.37 -6.17 2.89
CA PHE A 392 4.50 -5.04 3.80
C PHE A 392 4.49 -5.51 5.25
N GLN A 393 4.90 -4.64 6.16
CA GLN A 393 4.93 -4.85 7.61
C GLN A 393 4.04 -3.84 8.31
N ILE A 394 3.15 -4.33 9.18
CA ILE A 394 2.29 -3.52 10.05
C ILE A 394 2.91 -3.41 11.44
N SER A 395 2.94 -2.18 11.96
CA SER A 395 3.56 -1.83 13.24
C SER A 395 2.65 -0.92 14.08
N VAL A 396 2.79 -0.96 15.41
CA VAL A 396 2.08 -0.07 16.34
C VAL A 396 3.04 0.72 17.24
N PRO A 397 2.66 1.92 17.68
CA PRO A 397 3.42 2.65 18.68
C PRO A 397 3.25 2.01 20.06
N ILE A 398 4.35 1.62 20.70
CA ILE A 398 4.42 1.36 22.15
C ILE A 398 5.23 2.47 22.80
N TYR A 399 4.74 3.01 23.92
CA TYR A 399 5.38 4.15 24.57
C TYR A 399 5.10 4.20 26.06
N ARG A 400 6.04 4.82 26.78
CA ARG A 400 5.97 5.11 28.21
C ARG A 400 4.94 6.19 28.52
N ASN A 401 4.07 5.96 29.50
CA ASN A 401 3.27 7.02 30.12
C ASN A 401 3.09 6.75 31.62
N PRO A 402 3.60 7.61 32.52
CA PRO A 402 3.54 7.37 33.96
C PRO A 402 2.11 7.40 34.55
N LYS A 403 1.10 7.85 33.81
CA LYS A 403 -0.31 7.86 34.27
C LYS A 403 -0.95 6.47 34.29
N PHE A 404 -0.45 5.54 33.46
CA PHE A 404 -1.02 4.21 33.28
C PHE A 404 -0.06 3.17 33.87
N VAL A 405 -0.52 2.39 34.86
CA VAL A 405 0.33 1.43 35.60
C VAL A 405 1.06 0.43 34.67
N VAL A 406 0.40 -0.01 33.59
CA VAL A 406 0.94 -0.98 32.63
C VAL A 406 2.02 -0.38 31.71
N THR A 407 1.95 0.92 31.38
CA THR A 407 2.93 1.58 30.49
C THR A 407 3.89 2.52 31.24
N ALA A 408 3.81 2.59 32.57
CA ALA A 408 4.59 3.51 33.39
C ALA A 408 6.13 3.37 33.22
N ASN A 409 6.61 2.18 32.87
CA ASN A 409 8.02 1.89 32.57
C ASN A 409 8.24 1.23 31.19
N MET A 410 7.24 1.29 30.29
CA MET A 410 7.33 0.65 28.98
C MET A 410 8.36 1.34 28.08
N ALA A 411 8.99 0.58 27.18
CA ALA A 411 9.88 1.13 26.16
C ALA A 411 9.13 1.99 25.13
N ASN A 412 9.79 3.02 24.58
CA ASN A 412 9.33 3.74 23.40
C ASN A 412 9.87 3.04 22.15
N ALA A 413 8.99 2.51 21.30
CA ALA A 413 9.35 1.91 20.01
C ALA A 413 8.15 1.88 19.06
N LEU A 414 8.43 1.81 17.75
CA LEU A 414 7.43 1.35 16.78
C LEU A 414 7.59 -0.16 16.66
N LEU A 415 6.68 -0.91 17.27
CA LEU A 415 6.74 -2.36 17.39
C LEU A 415 6.04 -2.99 16.17
N PRO A 416 6.77 -3.62 15.23
CA PRO A 416 6.15 -4.47 14.23
C PRO A 416 5.56 -5.70 14.92
N PHE A 417 4.42 -6.16 14.42
CA PHE A 417 3.70 -7.31 14.98
C PHE A 417 3.23 -8.28 13.87
N LEU A 418 3.04 -7.80 12.64
CA LEU A 418 2.57 -8.60 11.50
C LEU A 418 3.28 -8.19 10.21
N GLY A 419 4.05 -9.10 9.61
CA GLY A 419 4.41 -9.09 8.21
C GLY A 419 3.33 -9.77 7.37
N LEU A 420 3.14 -9.29 6.14
CA LEU A 420 2.23 -9.87 5.15
C LEU A 420 2.96 -10.01 3.82
N LYS A 421 2.79 -11.16 3.18
CA LYS A 421 3.21 -11.43 1.80
C LYS A 421 2.08 -12.10 1.03
N ALA A 422 1.82 -11.68 -0.21
CA ALA A 422 0.80 -12.28 -1.06
C ALA A 422 1.23 -12.28 -2.52
N ASN A 423 1.39 -13.49 -3.06
CA ASN A 423 1.74 -13.74 -4.45
C ASN A 423 0.44 -13.90 -5.26
N GLY A 424 0.13 -12.92 -6.11
CA GLY A 424 -0.97 -12.98 -7.06
C GLY A 424 -0.48 -13.44 -8.44
N ASN A 425 -0.91 -14.61 -8.89
CA ASN A 425 -0.61 -15.15 -10.22
C ASN A 425 -1.90 -15.28 -11.05
N LEU A 426 -1.83 -15.03 -12.35
CA LEU A 426 -2.95 -15.31 -13.25
C LEU A 426 -3.31 -16.80 -13.29
N THR A 427 -4.60 -17.09 -13.46
CA THR A 427 -5.07 -18.46 -13.76
C THR A 427 -4.52 -18.93 -15.11
N PRO A 428 -4.31 -20.24 -15.34
CA PRO A 428 -3.80 -20.74 -16.62
C PRO A 428 -4.63 -20.31 -17.83
N SER A 429 -5.94 -20.17 -17.68
CA SER A 429 -6.86 -19.66 -18.72
C SER A 429 -6.62 -18.18 -19.04
N ALA A 430 -6.44 -17.32 -18.03
CA ALA A 430 -6.14 -15.90 -18.25
C ALA A 430 -4.73 -15.70 -18.82
N LEU A 431 -3.75 -16.45 -18.29
CA LEU A 431 -2.36 -16.42 -18.74
C LEU A 431 -2.22 -16.86 -20.21
N SER A 432 -2.89 -17.95 -20.60
CA SER A 432 -2.89 -18.41 -21.99
C SER A 432 -3.65 -17.48 -22.93
N LEU A 433 -4.70 -16.78 -22.47
CA LEU A 433 -5.37 -15.73 -23.23
C LEU A 433 -4.43 -14.55 -23.52
N ILE A 434 -3.81 -13.95 -22.49
CA ILE A 434 -2.87 -12.83 -22.66
C ILE A 434 -1.70 -13.24 -23.57
N LYS A 435 -1.09 -14.41 -23.31
CA LYS A 435 0.00 -14.93 -24.14
C LYS A 435 -0.41 -15.14 -25.60
N THR A 436 -1.63 -15.62 -25.86
CA THR A 436 -2.12 -15.79 -27.23
C THR A 436 -2.34 -14.43 -27.91
N SER A 437 -3.01 -13.51 -27.24
CA SER A 437 -3.40 -12.20 -27.80
C SER A 437 -2.21 -11.24 -28.01
N PHE A 438 -1.26 -11.18 -27.08
CA PHE A 438 -0.20 -10.16 -27.08
C PHE A 438 1.20 -10.70 -27.41
N VAL A 439 1.43 -12.03 -27.35
CA VAL A 439 2.72 -12.63 -27.76
C VAL A 439 2.56 -13.44 -29.06
N THR A 440 1.68 -14.45 -29.07
CA THR A 440 1.57 -15.40 -30.19
C THR A 440 0.99 -14.75 -31.45
N VAL A 441 -0.12 -14.02 -31.36
CA VAL A 441 -0.77 -13.40 -32.52
C VAL A 441 0.12 -12.32 -33.17
N PRO A 442 0.72 -11.36 -32.44
CA PRO A 442 1.63 -10.38 -33.03
C PRO A 442 2.86 -11.02 -33.68
N PHE A 443 3.41 -12.09 -33.09
CA PHE A 443 4.52 -12.85 -33.68
C PHE A 443 4.13 -13.53 -35.01
N ILE A 444 2.95 -14.14 -35.08
CA ILE A 444 2.41 -14.72 -36.34
C ILE A 444 2.19 -13.63 -37.39
N VAL A 445 1.59 -12.49 -37.00
CA VAL A 445 1.38 -11.34 -37.91
C VAL A 445 2.71 -10.77 -38.43
N PHE A 446 3.75 -10.72 -37.58
CA PHE A 446 5.10 -10.31 -37.97
C PHE A 446 5.74 -11.27 -38.99
N ILE A 447 5.59 -12.60 -38.79
CA ILE A 447 6.04 -13.60 -39.77
C ILE A 447 5.28 -13.45 -41.10
N VAL A 448 3.95 -13.31 -41.07
CA VAL A 448 3.13 -13.13 -42.28
C VAL A 448 3.50 -11.84 -43.02
N LYS A 449 3.78 -10.75 -42.29
CA LYS A 449 4.30 -9.48 -42.84
C LYS A 449 5.65 -9.67 -43.54
N ILE A 450 6.59 -10.41 -42.94
CA ILE A 450 7.89 -10.72 -43.57
C ILE A 450 7.71 -11.58 -44.82
N VAL A 451 6.93 -12.66 -44.75
CA VAL A 451 6.69 -13.58 -45.88
C VAL A 451 6.02 -12.85 -47.05
N THR A 452 5.02 -12.01 -46.80
CA THR A 452 4.34 -11.23 -47.85
C THR A 452 5.24 -10.17 -48.47
N LEU A 453 6.10 -9.50 -47.69
CA LEU A 453 7.12 -8.58 -48.22
C LEU A 453 8.16 -9.30 -49.10
N ILE A 454 8.61 -10.49 -48.71
CA ILE A 454 9.55 -11.32 -49.49
C ILE A 454 8.89 -11.74 -50.82
N ILE A 455 7.64 -12.19 -50.80
CA ILE A 455 6.89 -12.55 -52.02
C ILE A 455 6.72 -11.34 -52.93
N ALA A 456 6.35 -10.17 -52.39
CA ALA A 456 6.23 -8.93 -53.15
C ALA A 456 7.56 -8.51 -53.81
N PHE A 457 8.68 -8.63 -53.08
CA PHE A 457 10.02 -8.37 -53.62
C PHE A 457 10.37 -9.33 -54.77
N PHE A 458 10.11 -10.63 -54.63
CA PHE A 458 10.34 -11.60 -55.71
C PHE A 458 9.48 -11.33 -56.95
N ILE A 459 8.21 -10.96 -56.77
CA ILE A 459 7.32 -10.59 -57.89
C ILE A 459 7.84 -9.32 -58.59
N ALA A 460 8.24 -8.30 -57.84
CA ALA A 460 8.79 -7.06 -58.39
C ALA A 460 10.12 -7.31 -59.14
N PHE A 461 11.04 -8.10 -58.56
CA PHE A 461 12.31 -8.48 -59.17
C PHE A 461 12.10 -9.30 -60.46
N PHE A 462 11.18 -10.28 -60.45
CA PHE A 462 10.87 -11.08 -61.63
C PHE A 462 10.24 -10.22 -62.74
N SER A 463 9.33 -9.32 -62.38
CA SER A 463 8.72 -8.36 -63.31
C SER A 463 9.75 -7.42 -63.92
N PHE A 464 10.69 -6.91 -63.11
CA PHE A 464 11.82 -6.09 -63.58
C PHE A 464 12.75 -6.88 -64.51
N ALA A 465 13.11 -8.12 -64.15
CA ALA A 465 13.96 -8.99 -64.97
C ALA A 465 13.31 -9.36 -66.31
N LEU A 466 11.98 -9.59 -66.34
CA LEU A 466 11.22 -9.76 -67.58
C LEU A 466 11.24 -8.47 -68.43
N ASN A 467 10.94 -7.32 -67.83
CA ASN A 467 10.88 -6.04 -68.55
C ASN A 467 12.27 -5.63 -69.09
N TYR A 468 13.35 -5.90 -68.35
CA TYR A 468 14.73 -5.76 -68.80
C TYR A 468 15.02 -6.69 -69.99
N ARG A 469 14.66 -7.98 -69.91
CA ARG A 469 14.82 -8.94 -71.02
C ARG A 469 14.01 -8.57 -72.27
N VAL A 470 12.83 -7.96 -72.11
CA VAL A 470 12.01 -7.48 -73.23
C VAL A 470 12.63 -6.24 -73.88
N ASN A 471 13.06 -5.25 -73.09
CA ASN A 471 13.69 -4.04 -73.63
C ASN A 471 15.07 -4.33 -74.25
N ALA A 472 15.87 -5.24 -73.67
CA ALA A 472 17.13 -5.71 -74.26
C ALA A 472 16.95 -6.47 -75.60
N LYS A 473 15.72 -6.93 -75.90
CA LYS A 473 15.36 -7.55 -77.19
C LYS A 473 14.72 -6.58 -78.19
N ARG A 474 14.48 -5.31 -77.84
CA ARG A 474 14.03 -4.30 -78.81
C ARG A 474 15.23 -3.87 -79.68
N PRO A 475 15.19 -4.07 -81.01
CA PRO A 475 16.27 -3.61 -81.87
C PRO A 475 16.33 -2.08 -81.87
N LYS A 476 17.55 -1.52 -81.93
CA LYS A 476 17.73 -0.08 -82.19
C LYS A 476 17.23 0.22 -83.60
N LEU A 477 16.06 0.84 -83.71
CA LEU A 477 15.56 1.40 -84.98
C LEU A 477 16.55 2.45 -85.47
N HIS A 478 17.15 2.20 -86.64
CA HIS A 478 18.06 3.12 -87.29
C HIS A 478 17.33 4.44 -87.61
N GLN A 479 17.76 5.54 -87.01
CA GLN A 479 17.42 6.88 -87.51
C GLN A 479 18.24 7.16 -88.79
N ASN A 480 17.86 6.52 -89.89
CA ASN A 480 18.29 6.94 -91.22
C ASN A 480 17.50 8.20 -91.62
N GLY A 481 17.84 9.32 -90.97
CA GLY A 481 17.35 10.64 -91.36
C GLY A 481 17.80 10.96 -92.78
N VAL A 482 16.86 11.34 -93.64
CA VAL A 482 17.11 11.55 -95.07
C VAL A 482 18.07 12.72 -95.29
N ASN A 483 19.26 12.44 -95.82
CA ASN A 483 20.14 13.46 -96.38
C ASN A 483 19.53 13.97 -97.70
N GLY A 484 18.69 15.00 -97.60
CA GLY A 484 18.09 15.67 -98.75
C GLY A 484 18.69 17.06 -98.96
N ARG A 485 19.73 17.16 -99.78
CA ARG A 485 20.17 18.41 -100.45
C ARG A 485 20.84 18.09 -101.79
N ILE A 486 20.78 19.11 -102.65
CA ILE A 486 21.25 19.18 -104.05
C ILE A 486 22.69 18.68 -104.18
#